data_AF-A0A0M3IYV6-F1
#
_entry.id   AF-A0A0M3IYV6-F1
#
_cell.length_a   1.000
_cell.length_b   1.000
_cell.length_c   1.000
_cell.angle_alpha   90.00
_cell.angle_beta   90.00
_cell.angle_gamma   90.00
#
_symmetry.space_group_name_H-M   'P 1'
#
loop_
_entity.id
_entity.type
_entity.pdbx_description
1 polymer ?
#
loop_
_entity_poly.entity_id
_entity_poly.type
_entity_poly.pdbx_seq_one_letter_code
_entity_poly.pdbx_strand_id
1 'polypeptide(L)'
;MEMSRGDKTMQTSVVKSFKLFILHYMDLKYALLSRDLELEEQRKITIVSLPYLAITGLILTVFLMITLIDIPLYRSQIIESVMAVLSPSMALITTAGCLWGIGVPFSNILTAVPFLVITIGVDDAFLILAAWRHSNTSLEISNRTGESLAKSGASITVTSLTDILCFAVGIISAIPVVRLFCLYTAIALTVDFIYQITFFASCVVFCAKRQARIEEEIRMKTNNNMASAYLSTLVDANFTMENLYLEESELNSITKQMQTFVLKESFNVNFAVNPCPNFSHNFIRIKFNEMVQRLENITPFGRGKVGTNLWTRDFQTIISFWDGDESDLWKEEVLLKNYRELSLDEKYINIGYYLLLL
;
A
#
# COMPACT_ATOMS: atom_id res chain seq x y z
N MET A 1 11.82 49.34 32.69
CA MET A 1 11.09 50.62 32.76
C MET A 1 10.12 50.67 31.58
N GLU A 2 8.84 50.43 31.84
CA GLU A 2 7.79 50.61 30.82
C GLU A 2 7.57 52.11 30.60
N MET A 3 7.70 52.58 29.36
CA MET A 3 7.28 53.94 28.98
C MET A 3 5.79 54.09 29.24
N SER A 4 5.42 55.19 29.89
CA SER A 4 4.03 55.61 30.10
C SER A 4 3.27 55.64 28.77
N ARG A 5 1.97 55.30 28.79
CA ARG A 5 1.10 55.23 27.61
C ARG A 5 1.04 56.56 26.83
N GLY A 6 1.28 57.69 27.50
CA GLY A 6 1.39 59.02 26.90
C GLY A 6 2.68 59.23 26.10
N ASP A 7 3.78 58.60 26.49
CA ASP A 7 5.08 58.71 25.82
C ASP A 7 5.10 57.97 24.47
N LYS A 8 4.46 56.79 24.42
CA LYS A 8 4.31 55.99 23.19
C LYS A 8 3.49 56.74 22.14
N THR A 9 2.37 57.35 22.55
CA THR A 9 1.48 58.11 21.64
C THR A 9 2.15 59.37 21.11
N MET A 10 2.99 60.03 21.92
CA MET A 10 3.82 61.15 21.48
C MET A 10 4.87 60.70 20.46
N GLN A 11 5.62 59.62 20.72
CA GLN A 11 6.60 59.09 19.76
C GLN A 11 5.96 58.73 18.42
N THR A 12 4.84 58.01 18.41
CA THR A 12 4.17 57.62 17.16
C THR A 12 3.69 58.84 16.37
N SER A 13 3.18 59.87 17.06
CA SER A 13 2.72 61.12 16.44
C SER A 13 3.88 61.93 15.85
N VAL A 14 5.01 62.00 16.55
CA VAL A 14 6.23 62.66 16.06
C VAL A 14 6.77 61.95 14.83
N VAL A 15 6.88 60.61 14.85
CA VAL A 15 7.36 59.82 13.70
C VAL A 15 6.43 60.01 12.49
N LYS A 16 5.12 59.99 12.69
CA LYS A 16 4.14 60.19 11.61
C LYS A 16 4.20 61.60 11.03
N SER A 17 4.34 62.61 11.88
CA SER A 17 4.46 64.02 11.47
C SER A 17 5.77 64.26 10.72
N PHE A 18 6.87 63.67 11.16
CA PHE A 18 8.16 63.73 10.48
C PHE A 18 8.13 63.04 9.11
N LYS A 19 7.45 61.89 9.02
CA LYS A 19 7.23 61.15 7.75
C LYS A 19 6.44 61.99 6.74
N LEU A 20 5.36 62.63 7.19
CA LEU A 20 4.52 63.52 6.37
C LEU A 20 5.28 64.77 5.94
N PHE A 21 6.07 65.36 6.85
CA PHE A 21 6.88 66.55 6.56
C PHE A 21 7.93 66.28 5.48
N ILE A 22 8.66 65.16 5.57
CA ILE A 22 9.64 64.80 4.54
C ILE A 22 8.95 64.51 3.20
N LEU A 23 7.87 63.72 3.19
CA LEU A 23 7.11 63.45 1.95
C LEU A 23 6.55 64.71 1.28
N HIS A 24 6.27 65.77 2.05
CA HIS A 24 5.70 67.01 1.52
C HIS A 24 6.75 68.02 1.06
N TYR A 25 7.93 68.06 1.69
CA TYR A 25 8.92 69.13 1.47
C TYR A 25 10.25 68.68 0.85
N MET A 26 10.61 67.38 0.91
CA MET A 26 11.95 66.92 0.52
C MET A 26 11.94 65.48 -0.03
N ASP A 27 12.45 65.29 -1.25
CA ASP A 27 12.79 63.97 -1.82
C ASP A 27 14.11 63.40 -1.24
N LEU A 28 14.23 63.42 0.09
CA LEU A 28 15.41 62.90 0.81
C LEU A 28 15.23 61.40 1.10
N LYS A 29 16.26 60.59 0.81
CA LYS A 29 16.35 59.21 1.35
C LYS A 29 16.64 59.30 2.84
N TYR A 30 15.72 58.84 3.67
CA TYR A 30 15.90 58.74 5.13
C TYR A 30 15.60 57.32 5.62
N ALA A 31 16.20 56.95 6.74
CA ALA A 31 15.87 55.75 7.51
C ALA A 31 15.57 56.17 8.95
N LEU A 32 14.40 55.78 9.46
CA LEU A 32 13.97 56.13 10.81
C LEU A 32 13.92 54.84 11.64
N LEU A 33 14.80 54.74 12.62
CA LEU A 33 14.87 53.61 13.55
C LEU A 33 14.11 53.97 14.82
N SER A 34 13.03 53.23 15.12
CA SER A 34 12.30 53.32 16.38
C SER A 34 11.94 51.92 16.85
N ARG A 35 11.93 51.70 18.18
CA ARG A 35 11.56 50.42 18.77
C ARG A 35 10.14 49.97 18.38
N ASP A 36 9.21 50.92 18.24
CA ASP A 36 7.83 50.62 17.82
C ASP A 36 7.75 50.20 16.35
N LEU A 37 8.60 50.79 15.49
CA LEU A 37 8.75 50.37 14.09
C LEU A 37 9.40 48.99 14.00
N GLU A 38 10.43 48.73 14.80
CA GLU A 38 11.07 47.41 14.88
C GLU A 38 10.05 46.33 15.28
N LEU A 39 9.25 46.58 16.33
CA LEU A 39 8.20 45.67 16.78
C LEU A 39 7.09 45.48 15.72
N GLU A 40 6.71 46.52 14.99
CA GLU A 40 5.69 46.40 13.93
C GLU A 40 6.22 45.62 12.72
N GLU A 41 7.48 45.84 12.30
CA GLU A 41 8.11 45.05 11.23
C GLU A 41 8.23 43.57 11.63
N GLN A 42 8.62 43.33 12.88
CA GLN A 42 8.68 42.01 13.50
C GLN A 42 7.30 41.30 13.54
N ARG A 43 6.24 42.04 13.90
CA ARG A 43 4.87 41.54 13.88
C ARG A 43 4.40 41.21 12.46
N LYS A 44 4.75 42.03 11.47
CA LYS A 44 4.43 41.76 10.05
C LYS A 44 5.06 40.45 9.58
N ILE A 45 6.34 40.19 9.91
CA ILE A 45 7.01 38.93 9.58
C ILE A 45 6.25 37.74 10.15
N THR A 46 5.79 37.84 11.40
CA THR A 46 4.99 36.80 12.07
C THR A 46 3.64 36.56 11.38
N ILE A 47 2.95 37.62 10.99
CA ILE A 47 1.65 37.51 10.30
C ILE A 47 1.83 36.89 8.90
N VAL A 48 2.91 37.26 8.21
CA VAL A 48 3.22 36.73 6.88
C VAL A 48 3.67 35.27 6.94
N SER A 49 4.33 34.81 8.01
CA SER A 49 4.80 33.43 8.15
C SER A 49 3.69 32.43 8.51
N LEU A 50 2.64 32.87 9.20
CA LEU A 50 1.53 32.03 9.63
C LEU A 50 0.81 31.25 8.50
N PRO A 51 0.48 31.84 7.33
CA PRO A 51 -0.10 31.07 6.22
C PRO A 51 0.88 30.03 5.65
N TYR A 52 2.19 30.30 5.64
CA TYR A 52 3.17 29.32 5.19
C TYR A 52 3.23 28.11 6.13
N LEU A 53 3.04 28.30 7.43
CA LEU A 53 2.94 27.18 8.38
C LEU A 53 1.76 26.26 8.05
N ALA A 54 0.60 26.84 7.71
CA ALA A 54 -0.58 26.07 7.31
C ALA A 54 -0.33 25.31 5.99
N ILE A 55 0.33 25.94 5.02
CA ILE A 55 0.71 25.30 3.75
C ILE A 55 1.68 24.14 4.00
N THR A 56 2.70 24.33 4.84
CA THR A 56 3.65 23.26 5.22
C THR A 56 2.92 22.08 5.86
N GLY A 57 2.03 22.34 6.83
CA GLY A 57 1.21 21.31 7.45
C GLY A 57 0.35 20.55 6.42
N LEU A 58 -0.30 21.28 5.50
CA LEU A 58 -1.11 20.69 4.44
C LEU A 58 -0.27 19.80 3.51
N ILE A 59 0.87 20.27 3.04
CA ILE A 59 1.77 19.49 2.16
C ILE A 59 2.22 18.21 2.87
N LEU A 60 2.62 18.29 4.14
CA LEU A 60 3.01 17.12 4.93
C LEU A 60 1.86 16.14 5.12
N THR A 61 0.63 16.62 5.41
CA THR A 61 -0.54 15.73 5.52
C THR A 61 -0.85 15.02 4.19
N VAL A 62 -0.78 15.72 3.06
CA VAL A 62 -1.04 15.14 1.73
C VAL A 62 0.04 14.11 1.38
N PHE A 63 1.31 14.42 1.65
CA PHE A 63 2.42 13.49 1.47
C PHE A 63 2.23 12.20 2.30
N LEU A 64 1.86 12.33 3.57
CA LEU A 64 1.55 11.19 4.42
C LEU A 64 0.34 10.40 3.92
N MET A 65 -0.74 11.08 3.51
CA MET A 65 -1.91 10.40 2.93
C MET A 65 -1.52 9.55 1.73
N ILE A 66 -0.78 10.12 0.78
CA ILE A 66 -0.38 9.42 -0.46
C ILE A 66 0.50 8.20 -0.14
N THR A 67 1.46 8.34 0.77
CA THR A 67 2.39 7.25 1.12
C THR A 67 1.75 6.12 1.92
N LEU A 68 0.65 6.42 2.64
CA LEU A 68 -0.07 5.51 3.52
C LEU A 68 -1.35 4.92 2.92
N ILE A 69 -1.64 5.19 1.64
CA ILE A 69 -2.65 4.46 0.88
C ILE A 69 -2.20 3.01 0.72
N ASP A 70 -3.09 2.08 1.05
CA ASP A 70 -2.90 0.65 0.85
C ASP A 70 -4.12 0.07 0.13
N ILE A 71 -3.91 -0.96 -0.69
CA ILE A 71 -4.98 -1.65 -1.41
C ILE A 71 -5.19 -3.01 -0.74
N PRO A 72 -6.40 -3.33 -0.25
CA PRO A 72 -7.67 -2.61 -0.39
C PRO A 72 -7.81 -1.35 0.49
N LEU A 73 -8.54 -0.33 -0.01
CA LEU A 73 -8.61 1.02 0.57
C LEU A 73 -9.05 1.08 2.04
N TYR A 74 -9.81 0.11 2.54
CA TYR A 74 -10.23 0.07 3.95
C TYR A 74 -9.05 -0.10 4.93
N ARG A 75 -7.89 -0.57 4.45
CA ARG A 75 -6.64 -0.68 5.22
C ARG A 75 -5.81 0.61 5.20
N SER A 76 -6.21 1.61 4.40
CA SER A 76 -5.47 2.87 4.28
C SER A 76 -5.43 3.63 5.61
N GLN A 77 -4.27 4.19 5.93
CA GLN A 77 -4.03 4.85 7.22
C GLN A 77 -4.23 6.38 7.15
N ILE A 78 -5.31 6.80 6.50
CA ILE A 78 -5.60 8.21 6.18
C ILE A 78 -5.81 9.04 7.45
N ILE A 79 -6.47 8.45 8.46
CA ILE A 79 -6.76 9.14 9.72
C ILE A 79 -5.49 9.29 10.53
N GLU A 80 -4.63 8.28 10.51
CA GLU A 80 -3.31 8.32 11.11
C GLU A 80 -2.42 9.40 10.48
N SER A 81 -2.51 9.63 9.16
CA SER A 81 -1.81 10.72 8.47
C SER A 81 -2.19 12.10 9.00
N VAL A 82 -3.47 12.33 9.30
CA VAL A 82 -3.94 13.61 9.86
C VAL A 82 -3.49 13.76 11.31
N MET A 83 -3.60 12.68 12.10
CA MET A 83 -3.17 12.67 13.50
C MET A 83 -1.66 12.88 13.65
N ALA A 84 -0.87 12.44 12.66
CA ALA A 84 0.59 12.61 12.63
C ALA A 84 1.02 14.09 12.58
N VAL A 85 0.24 14.96 11.92
CA VAL A 85 0.50 16.41 11.89
C VAL A 85 -0.16 17.14 13.06
N LEU A 86 -1.31 16.62 13.52
CA LEU A 86 -2.04 17.20 14.64
C LEU A 86 -1.30 17.03 15.98
N SER A 87 -0.60 15.91 16.19
CA SER A 87 0.15 15.64 17.43
C SER A 87 1.24 16.69 17.71
N PRO A 88 2.18 16.97 16.79
CA PRO A 88 3.19 18.02 16.99
C PRO A 88 2.59 19.43 17.10
N SER A 89 1.49 19.68 16.38
CA SER A 89 0.75 20.94 16.49
C SER A 89 0.18 21.15 17.90
N MET A 90 -0.34 20.08 18.52
CA MET A 90 -0.85 20.12 19.89
C MET A 90 0.28 20.29 20.92
N ALA A 91 1.45 19.67 20.67
CA ALA A 91 2.65 19.86 21.48
C ALA A 91 3.12 21.33 21.46
N LEU A 92 3.10 21.98 20.28
CA LEU A 92 3.42 23.41 20.14
C LEU A 92 2.47 24.31 20.94
N ILE A 93 1.16 24.06 20.86
CA ILE A 93 0.16 24.82 21.63
C ILE A 93 0.41 24.65 23.14
N THR A 94 0.68 23.42 23.58
CA THR A 94 0.94 23.11 24.99
C THR A 94 2.21 23.81 25.48
N THR A 95 3.30 23.74 24.71
CA THR A 95 4.56 24.41 25.06
C THR A 95 4.43 25.92 25.07
N ALA A 96 3.75 26.51 24.08
CA ALA A 96 3.48 27.95 24.06
C ALA A 96 2.65 28.37 25.28
N GLY A 97 1.59 27.63 25.62
CA GLY A 97 0.75 27.88 26.79
C GLY A 97 1.53 27.80 28.11
N CYS A 98 2.35 26.77 28.30
CA CYS A 98 3.18 26.60 29.49
C CYS A 98 4.22 27.71 29.62
N LEU A 99 4.95 28.04 28.54
CA LEU A 99 6.01 29.04 28.58
C LEU A 99 5.47 30.46 28.76
N TRP A 100 4.35 30.78 28.12
CA TRP A 100 3.68 32.07 28.33
C TRP A 100 3.09 32.17 29.74
N GLY A 101 2.58 31.07 30.31
CA GLY A 101 2.13 31.02 31.70
C GLY A 101 3.25 31.30 32.71
N ILE A 102 4.48 30.87 32.41
CA ILE A 102 5.69 31.14 33.21
C ILE A 102 6.24 32.57 32.96
N GLY A 103 5.74 33.27 31.95
CA GLY A 103 6.17 34.64 31.61
C GLY A 103 7.43 34.72 30.75
N VAL A 104 7.77 33.66 30.02
CA VAL A 104 8.92 33.68 29.09
C VAL A 104 8.58 34.54 27.87
N PRO A 105 9.40 35.56 27.52
CA PRO A 105 9.07 36.49 26.45
C PRO A 105 9.05 35.81 25.07
N PHE A 106 8.13 36.24 24.21
CA PHE A 106 8.11 35.83 22.81
C PHE A 106 9.03 36.74 21.98
N SER A 107 9.80 36.14 21.07
CA SER A 107 10.69 36.81 20.12
C SER A 107 10.41 36.30 18.71
N ASN A 108 10.65 37.11 17.68
CA ASN A 108 10.27 36.76 16.30
C ASN A 108 11.05 35.59 15.73
N ILE A 109 12.26 35.31 16.25
CA ILE A 109 12.97 34.09 15.87
C ILE A 109 12.14 32.82 16.18
N LEU A 110 11.24 32.90 17.17
CA LEU A 110 10.38 31.80 17.58
C LEU A 110 9.32 31.46 16.53
N THR A 111 9.09 32.31 15.53
CA THR A 111 8.19 31.95 14.42
C THR A 111 8.71 30.79 13.58
N ALA A 112 10.01 30.47 13.67
CA ALA A 112 10.60 29.30 13.01
C ALA A 112 10.39 27.99 13.80
N VAL A 113 10.14 28.06 15.12
CA VAL A 113 9.99 26.87 15.98
C VAL A 113 8.84 25.96 15.53
N PRO A 114 7.63 26.48 15.18
CA PRO A 114 6.54 25.64 14.70
C PRO A 114 6.89 24.82 13.45
N PHE A 115 7.63 25.39 12.51
CA PHE A 115 8.05 24.68 11.30
C PHE A 115 8.97 23.52 11.65
N LEU A 116 9.97 23.78 12.49
CA LEU A 116 10.96 22.80 12.92
C LEU A 116 10.30 21.64 13.67
N VAL A 117 9.45 21.94 14.66
CA VAL A 117 8.80 20.92 15.50
C VAL A 117 7.82 20.09 14.69
N ILE A 118 7.04 20.69 13.79
CA ILE A 118 6.15 19.92 12.92
C ILE A 118 6.95 18.98 12.01
N THR A 119 8.07 19.45 11.44
CA THR A 119 8.88 18.60 10.56
C THR A 119 9.53 17.42 11.29
N ILE A 120 10.07 17.63 12.49
CA ILE A 120 10.66 16.55 13.29
C ILE A 120 9.57 15.61 13.78
N GLY A 121 8.47 16.13 14.31
CA GLY A 121 7.40 15.29 14.86
C GLY A 121 6.67 14.45 13.81
N VAL A 122 6.58 14.94 12.57
CA VAL A 122 6.04 14.17 11.44
C VAL A 122 6.97 13.04 11.02
N ASP A 123 8.29 13.23 11.08
CA ASP A 123 9.28 12.19 10.77
C ASP A 123 9.15 11.00 11.73
N ASP A 124 9.10 11.28 13.03
CA ASP A 124 8.93 10.23 14.04
C ASP A 124 7.57 9.52 13.91
N ALA A 125 6.48 10.27 13.65
CA ALA A 125 5.16 9.70 13.41
C ALA A 125 5.16 8.78 12.18
N PHE A 126 5.87 9.16 11.12
CA PHE A 126 6.05 8.32 9.94
C PHE A 126 6.83 7.04 10.27
N LEU A 127 7.87 7.11 11.12
CA LEU A 127 8.63 5.94 11.55
C LEU A 127 7.77 4.92 12.32
N ILE A 128 6.89 5.41 13.21
CA ILE A 128 5.91 4.56 13.93
C ILE A 128 4.98 3.85 12.93
N LEU A 129 4.44 4.59 11.96
CA LEU A 129 3.52 4.02 10.96
C LEU A 129 4.23 3.04 10.03
N ALA A 130 5.45 3.34 9.61
CA ALA A 130 6.26 2.45 8.80
C ALA A 130 6.57 1.13 9.53
N ALA A 131 6.93 1.20 10.81
CA ALA A 131 7.15 0.01 11.63
C ALA A 131 5.86 -0.76 11.91
N TRP A 132 4.72 -0.08 12.03
CA TRP A 132 3.42 -0.74 12.15
C TRP A 132 3.09 -1.54 10.88
N ARG A 133 3.36 -0.96 9.71
CA ARG A 133 3.11 -1.59 8.41
C ARG A 133 4.02 -2.80 8.16
N HIS A 134 5.26 -2.77 8.65
CA HIS A 134 6.21 -3.89 8.55
C HIS A 134 6.09 -4.95 9.65
N SER A 135 5.26 -4.72 10.66
CA SER A 135 5.08 -5.68 11.77
C SER A 135 4.24 -6.90 11.37
N ASN A 136 4.46 -8.03 12.05
CA ASN A 136 3.78 -9.28 11.76
C ASN A 136 2.27 -9.20 12.02
N THR A 137 1.47 -9.41 10.97
CA THR A 137 -0.01 -9.37 11.04
C THR A 137 -0.63 -10.55 11.77
N SER A 138 0.13 -11.62 12.02
CA SER A 138 -0.33 -12.84 12.69
C SER A 138 -0.42 -12.73 14.21
N LEU A 139 0.17 -11.69 14.80
CA LEU A 139 0.17 -11.45 16.24
C LEU A 139 -1.07 -10.68 16.67
N GLU A 140 -1.52 -10.91 17.90
CA GLU A 140 -2.55 -10.08 18.54
C GLU A 140 -2.15 -8.61 18.50
N ILE A 141 -3.11 -7.70 18.26
CA ILE A 141 -2.88 -6.26 18.10
C ILE A 141 -2.03 -5.69 19.23
N SER A 142 -2.24 -6.14 20.47
CA SER A 142 -1.45 -5.72 21.64
C SER A 142 0.03 -6.08 21.49
N ASN A 143 0.32 -7.34 21.19
CA ASN A 143 1.69 -7.84 21.03
C ASN A 143 2.36 -7.26 19.78
N ARG A 144 1.62 -7.13 18.68
CA ARG A 144 2.08 -6.51 17.43
C ARG A 144 2.46 -5.04 17.65
N THR A 145 1.66 -4.30 18.42
CA THR A 145 1.98 -2.90 18.76
C THR A 145 3.22 -2.84 19.64
N GLY A 146 3.31 -3.71 20.65
CA GLY A 146 4.48 -3.78 21.52
C GLY A 146 5.77 -4.05 20.75
N GLU A 147 5.77 -5.01 19.82
CA GLU A 147 6.93 -5.32 18.98
C GLU A 147 7.27 -4.17 18.02
N SER A 148 6.25 -3.59 17.37
CA SER A 148 6.41 -2.47 16.45
C SER A 148 6.99 -1.23 17.15
N LEU A 149 6.48 -0.90 18.34
CA LEU A 149 6.95 0.23 19.15
C LEU A 149 8.30 -0.08 19.81
N ALA A 150 8.60 -1.33 20.16
CA ALA A 150 9.94 -1.67 20.64
C ALA A 150 11.00 -1.46 19.55
N LYS A 151 10.67 -1.76 18.29
CA LYS A 151 11.58 -1.58 17.15
C LYS A 151 11.71 -0.12 16.69
N SER A 152 10.59 0.58 16.48
CA SER A 152 10.59 1.99 16.05
C SER A 152 10.86 2.96 17.18
N GLY A 153 10.27 2.72 18.35
CA GLY A 153 10.39 3.57 19.53
C GLY A 153 11.82 3.70 20.03
N ALA A 154 12.65 2.65 19.91
CA ALA A 154 14.08 2.76 20.22
C ALA A 154 14.78 3.80 19.32
N SER A 155 14.50 3.79 18.01
CA SER A 155 15.06 4.78 17.08
C SER A 155 14.56 6.19 17.40
N ILE A 156 13.25 6.35 17.64
CA ILE A 156 12.61 7.65 17.97
C ILE A 156 13.17 8.20 19.28
N THR A 157 13.32 7.35 20.31
CA THR A 157 13.89 7.80 21.59
C THR A 157 15.31 8.32 21.43
N VAL A 158 16.11 7.71 20.55
CA VAL A 158 17.47 8.17 20.29
C VAL A 158 17.44 9.51 19.56
N THR A 159 16.68 9.62 18.46
CA THR A 159 16.59 10.86 17.68
C THR A 159 16.05 12.02 18.52
N SER A 160 14.90 11.85 19.17
CA SER A 160 14.30 12.89 20.00
C SER A 160 15.20 13.29 21.17
N LEU A 161 15.86 12.33 21.84
CA LEU A 161 16.79 12.64 22.93
C LEU A 161 18.00 13.42 22.42
N THR A 162 18.57 13.04 21.27
CA THR A 162 19.69 13.77 20.67
C THR A 162 19.30 15.19 20.28
N ASP A 163 18.10 15.39 19.72
CA ASP A 163 17.60 16.72 19.36
C ASP A 163 17.35 17.59 20.59
N ILE A 164 16.68 17.05 21.61
CA ILE A 164 16.44 17.75 22.88
C ILE A 164 17.77 18.16 23.51
N LEU A 165 18.76 17.27 23.57
CA LEU A 165 20.08 17.57 24.12
C LEU A 165 20.81 18.62 23.27
N CYS A 166 20.75 18.53 21.94
CA CYS A 166 21.35 19.52 21.03
C CYS A 166 20.79 20.92 21.29
N PHE A 167 19.47 21.06 21.36
CA PHE A 167 18.83 22.34 21.68
C PHE A 167 19.07 22.76 23.13
N ALA A 168 19.17 21.82 24.09
CA ALA A 168 19.50 22.14 25.47
C ALA A 168 20.91 22.74 25.61
N VAL A 169 21.92 22.23 24.89
CA VAL A 169 23.26 22.83 24.86
C VAL A 169 23.21 24.24 24.28
N GLY A 170 22.33 24.50 23.30
CA GLY A 170 22.12 25.82 22.73
C GLY A 170 21.65 26.91 23.73
N ILE A 171 21.09 26.51 24.88
CA ILE A 171 20.66 27.43 25.95
C ILE A 171 21.87 28.14 26.60
N ILE A 172 23.07 27.57 26.49
CA ILE A 172 24.33 28.13 27.04
C ILE A 172 24.87 29.27 26.15
N SER A 173 24.33 29.47 24.95
CA SER A 173 24.78 30.52 24.02
C SER A 173 24.82 31.91 24.65
N ALA A 174 25.83 32.71 24.28
CA ALA A 174 25.95 34.10 24.75
C ALA A 174 24.86 35.03 24.19
N ILE A 175 24.20 34.65 23.08
CA ILE A 175 23.21 35.48 22.37
C ILE A 175 21.81 35.22 22.96
N PRO A 176 21.16 36.20 23.62
CA PRO A 176 19.88 35.99 24.31
C PRO A 176 18.76 35.44 23.42
N VAL A 177 18.72 35.90 22.16
CA VAL A 177 17.72 35.47 21.18
C VAL A 177 17.88 33.98 20.83
N VAL A 178 19.11 33.48 20.74
CA VAL A 178 19.40 32.07 20.49
C VAL A 178 19.04 31.23 21.71
N ARG A 179 19.34 31.71 22.93
CA ARG A 179 18.95 31.00 24.16
C ARG A 179 17.44 30.80 24.26
N LEU A 180 16.66 31.84 23.94
CA LEU A 180 15.21 31.78 23.89
C LEU A 180 14.73 30.78 22.83
N PHE A 181 15.26 30.84 21.62
CA PHE A 181 14.94 29.89 20.57
C PHE A 181 15.19 28.44 21.00
N CYS A 182 16.39 28.16 21.51
CA CYS A 182 16.79 26.84 22.00
C CYS A 182 15.94 26.34 23.17
N LEU A 183 15.59 27.21 24.12
CA LEU A 183 14.71 26.87 25.24
C LEU A 183 13.31 26.46 24.76
N TYR A 184 12.70 27.26 23.88
CA TYR A 184 11.37 26.96 23.33
C TYR A 184 11.39 25.64 22.54
N THR A 185 12.39 25.45 21.68
CA THR A 185 12.51 24.23 20.87
C THR A 185 12.76 22.99 21.74
N ALA A 186 13.66 23.04 22.72
CA ALA A 186 13.94 21.90 23.59
C ALA A 186 12.69 21.43 24.37
N ILE A 187 11.91 22.38 24.90
CA ILE A 187 10.67 22.06 25.62
C ILE A 187 9.60 21.56 24.64
N ALA A 188 9.48 22.18 23.46
CA ALA A 188 8.54 21.73 22.43
C ALA A 188 8.81 20.29 21.99
N LEU A 189 10.07 19.93 21.72
CA LEU A 189 10.48 18.58 21.34
C LEU A 189 10.30 17.59 22.49
N THR A 190 10.50 18.02 23.75
CA THR A 190 10.24 17.16 24.91
C THR A 190 8.75 16.82 25.03
N VAL A 191 7.87 17.81 24.87
CA VAL A 191 6.41 17.60 24.90
C VAL A 191 5.96 16.78 23.69
N ASP A 192 6.52 17.06 22.51
CA ASP A 192 6.23 16.31 21.29
C ASP A 192 6.59 14.83 21.43
N PHE A 193 7.79 14.52 21.92
CA PHE A 193 8.22 13.15 22.21
C PHE A 193 7.24 12.42 23.15
N ILE A 194 6.80 13.07 24.23
CA ILE A 194 5.80 12.52 25.15
C ILE A 194 4.49 12.24 24.41
N TYR A 195 4.02 13.17 23.58
CA TYR A 195 2.79 13.02 22.82
C TYR A 195 2.89 11.94 21.75
N GLN A 196 4.04 11.76 21.12
CA GLN A 196 4.21 10.70 20.13
C GLN A 196 4.13 9.30 20.75
N ILE A 197 4.85 9.06 21.85
CA ILE A 197 4.87 7.75 22.52
C ILE A 197 3.52 7.44 23.19
N THR A 198 2.82 8.46 23.70
CA THR A 198 1.56 8.25 24.44
C THR A 198 0.34 8.41 23.54
N PHE A 199 0.09 9.64 23.07
CA PHE A 199 -1.11 10.02 22.33
C PHE A 199 -1.12 9.44 20.92
N PHE A 200 -0.06 9.67 20.12
CA PHE A 200 -0.03 9.21 18.74
C PHE A 200 0.02 7.69 18.64
N ALA A 201 0.87 7.02 19.42
CA ALA A 201 0.89 5.56 19.49
C ALA A 201 -0.49 4.97 19.86
N SER A 202 -1.19 5.58 20.82
CA SER A 202 -2.57 5.17 21.17
C SER A 202 -3.55 5.37 20.01
N CYS A 203 -3.42 6.46 19.24
CA CYS A 203 -4.25 6.72 18.06
C CYS A 203 -4.02 5.66 16.97
N VAL A 204 -2.76 5.23 16.76
CA VAL A 204 -2.42 4.15 15.83
C VAL A 204 -3.08 2.84 16.26
N VAL A 205 -2.99 2.49 17.55
CA VAL A 205 -3.65 1.28 18.08
C VAL A 205 -5.17 1.35 17.92
N PHE A 206 -5.76 2.51 18.19
CA PHE A 206 -7.21 2.70 18.04
C PHE A 206 -7.64 2.55 16.57
N CYS A 207 -6.92 3.15 15.64
CA CYS A 207 -7.19 3.01 14.21
C CYS A 207 -6.99 1.58 13.73
N ALA A 208 -5.95 0.89 14.22
CA ALA A 208 -5.72 -0.53 13.96
C ALA A 208 -6.85 -1.42 14.45
N LYS A 209 -7.36 -1.20 15.68
CA LYS A 209 -8.53 -1.92 16.20
C LYS A 209 -9.78 -1.69 15.36
N ARG A 210 -9.98 -0.44 14.91
CA ARG A 210 -11.09 -0.12 13.99
C ARG A 210 -10.95 -0.85 12.66
N GLN A 211 -9.76 -0.86 12.06
CA GLN A 211 -9.48 -1.57 10.81
C GLN A 211 -9.72 -3.09 10.96
N ALA A 212 -9.25 -3.69 12.05
CA ALA A 212 -9.47 -5.11 12.34
C ALA A 212 -10.97 -5.44 12.50
N ARG A 213 -11.74 -4.60 13.17
CA ARG A 213 -13.21 -4.77 13.28
C ARG A 213 -13.90 -4.71 11.93
N ILE A 214 -13.51 -3.76 11.07
CA ILE A 214 -14.05 -3.64 9.71
C ILE A 214 -13.69 -4.88 8.89
N GLU A 215 -12.46 -5.39 9.02
CA GLU A 215 -12.02 -6.61 8.37
C GLU A 215 -12.81 -7.84 8.86
N GLU A 216 -13.09 -7.94 10.17
CA GLU A 216 -13.96 -8.97 10.73
C GLU A 216 -15.41 -8.83 10.26
N GLU A 217 -15.96 -7.62 10.16
CA GLU A 217 -17.32 -7.38 9.64
C GLU A 217 -17.41 -7.74 8.15
N ILE A 218 -16.39 -7.40 7.35
CA ILE A 218 -16.28 -7.82 5.95
C ILE A 218 -16.15 -9.34 5.87
N ARG A 219 -15.30 -9.95 6.71
CA ARG A 219 -15.12 -11.40 6.78
C ARG A 219 -16.41 -12.10 7.20
N MET A 220 -17.15 -11.59 8.17
CA MET A 220 -18.45 -12.12 8.63
C MET A 220 -19.56 -11.90 7.61
N LYS A 221 -19.56 -10.79 6.87
CA LYS A 221 -20.49 -10.58 5.74
C LYS A 221 -20.16 -11.51 4.58
N THR A 222 -18.88 -11.79 4.37
CA THR A 222 -18.36 -12.83 3.47
C THR A 222 -18.71 -14.23 3.99
N ASN A 223 -18.76 -14.42 5.31
CA ASN A 223 -19.08 -15.69 5.98
C ASN A 223 -20.58 -15.96 6.13
N ASN A 224 -21.44 -14.94 6.18
CA ASN A 224 -22.90 -15.13 6.09
C ASN A 224 -23.34 -15.31 4.63
N ASN A 225 -22.50 -14.88 3.69
CA ASN A 225 -22.51 -15.32 2.30
C ASN A 225 -21.61 -16.56 2.10
N MET A 226 -21.46 -17.46 3.10
CA MET A 226 -20.53 -18.62 3.08
C MET A 226 -20.75 -19.65 1.95
N ALA A 227 -21.70 -19.46 1.05
CA ALA A 227 -21.72 -20.20 -0.22
C ALA A 227 -20.74 -19.63 -1.26
N SER A 228 -20.33 -18.36 -1.15
CA SER A 228 -19.53 -17.67 -2.18
C SER A 228 -18.05 -17.46 -1.85
N ALA A 229 -17.60 -17.71 -0.61
CA ALA A 229 -16.22 -17.44 -0.18
C ALA A 229 -15.26 -18.64 -0.24
N TYR A 230 -15.77 -19.88 -0.31
CA TYR A 230 -14.92 -21.05 -0.55
C TYR A 230 -14.42 -21.15 -2.01
N LEU A 231 -14.97 -20.31 -2.90
CA LEU A 231 -14.66 -20.26 -4.33
C LEU A 231 -13.55 -19.26 -4.71
N SER A 232 -13.07 -18.37 -3.84
CA SER A 232 -12.00 -17.42 -4.23
C SER A 232 -10.58 -17.96 -4.09
N THR A 233 -10.42 -19.24 -3.75
CA THR A 233 -9.17 -20.01 -3.94
C THR A 233 -9.28 -21.04 -5.07
N LEU A 234 -10.45 -21.15 -5.72
CA LEU A 234 -10.67 -21.95 -6.92
C LEU A 234 -11.21 -21.02 -8.00
N VAL A 235 -10.30 -20.33 -8.67
CA VAL A 235 -10.63 -19.61 -9.91
C VAL A 235 -10.99 -20.67 -10.95
N ASP A 236 -12.28 -20.94 -11.09
CA ASP A 236 -12.80 -21.61 -12.28
C ASP A 236 -12.97 -20.56 -13.38
N ALA A 237 -12.17 -20.69 -14.43
CA ALA A 237 -12.28 -19.90 -15.65
C ALA A 237 -13.50 -20.37 -16.46
N ASN A 238 -14.71 -20.15 -15.95
CA ASN A 238 -15.93 -20.37 -16.72
C ASN A 238 -16.19 -19.16 -17.63
N PHE A 239 -15.71 -19.26 -18.88
CA PHE A 239 -16.15 -18.41 -19.96
C PHE A 239 -17.59 -18.76 -20.34
N THR A 240 -18.54 -17.90 -19.99
CA THR A 240 -19.89 -17.93 -20.57
C THR A 240 -20.07 -16.74 -21.50
N MET A 241 -20.49 -17.03 -22.74
CA MET A 241 -20.62 -16.07 -23.85
C MET A 241 -21.57 -14.90 -23.55
N GLU A 242 -22.45 -15.02 -22.55
CA GLU A 242 -23.38 -13.96 -22.13
C GLU A 242 -22.66 -12.68 -21.64
N ASN A 243 -21.44 -12.79 -21.10
CA ASN A 243 -20.69 -11.62 -20.59
C ASN A 243 -19.93 -10.84 -21.68
N LEU A 244 -20.05 -11.23 -22.95
CA LEU A 244 -19.49 -10.47 -24.08
C LEU A 244 -20.46 -9.43 -24.65
N TYR A 245 -21.72 -9.45 -24.23
CA TYR A 245 -22.75 -8.53 -24.71
C TYR A 245 -23.35 -7.75 -23.55
N LEU A 246 -23.77 -6.51 -23.82
CA LEU A 246 -24.42 -5.64 -22.84
C LEU A 246 -25.75 -6.25 -22.35
N GLU A 247 -26.09 -5.97 -21.09
CA GLU A 247 -27.22 -6.57 -20.35
C GLU A 247 -28.57 -6.51 -21.09
N GLU A 248 -28.77 -5.52 -21.96
CA GLU A 248 -30.02 -5.29 -22.71
C GLU A 248 -29.97 -5.73 -24.20
N SER A 249 -28.92 -6.43 -24.63
CA SER A 249 -28.76 -6.84 -26.03
C SER A 249 -29.77 -7.92 -26.44
N GLU A 250 -30.45 -7.73 -27.57
CA GLU A 250 -31.36 -8.74 -28.16
C GLU A 250 -30.64 -10.05 -28.50
N LEU A 251 -29.30 -10.03 -28.66
CA LEU A 251 -28.48 -11.24 -28.86
C LEU A 251 -28.52 -12.18 -27.65
N ASN A 252 -28.79 -11.69 -26.43
CA ASN A 252 -28.81 -12.55 -25.23
C ASN A 252 -29.89 -13.65 -25.34
N SER A 253 -30.99 -13.38 -26.06
CA SER A 253 -32.06 -14.36 -26.28
C SER A 253 -31.63 -15.50 -27.21
N ILE A 254 -30.86 -15.18 -28.25
CA ILE A 254 -30.34 -16.12 -29.24
C ILE A 254 -29.21 -16.95 -28.63
N THR A 255 -28.30 -16.30 -27.90
CA THR A 255 -27.18 -16.96 -27.21
C THR A 255 -27.68 -17.95 -26.15
N LYS A 256 -28.74 -17.61 -25.40
CA LYS A 256 -29.38 -18.56 -24.47
C LYS A 256 -29.87 -19.82 -25.16
N GLN A 257 -30.51 -19.70 -26.32
CA GLN A 257 -30.98 -20.87 -27.06
C GLN A 257 -29.81 -21.69 -27.62
N MET A 258 -28.80 -21.02 -28.20
CA MET A 258 -27.62 -21.67 -28.75
C MET A 258 -26.82 -22.43 -27.66
N GLN A 259 -26.70 -21.85 -26.47
CA GLN A 259 -26.05 -22.46 -25.31
C GLN A 259 -26.84 -23.63 -24.73
N THR A 260 -28.18 -23.57 -24.79
CA THR A 260 -29.05 -24.65 -24.31
C THR A 260 -29.06 -25.86 -25.24
N PHE A 261 -28.94 -25.64 -26.55
CA PHE A 261 -29.04 -26.71 -27.56
C PHE A 261 -27.70 -27.26 -28.07
N VAL A 262 -26.65 -26.45 -28.21
CA VAL A 262 -25.38 -26.90 -28.81
C VAL A 262 -24.34 -27.31 -27.76
N LEU A 263 -24.22 -26.56 -26.67
CA LEU A 263 -23.18 -26.80 -25.64
C LEU A 263 -23.54 -27.88 -24.61
N LYS A 264 -24.79 -28.36 -24.61
CA LYS A 264 -25.19 -29.54 -23.82
C LYS A 264 -24.69 -30.86 -24.42
N GLU A 265 -24.27 -30.85 -25.69
CA GLU A 265 -23.88 -32.06 -26.41
C GLU A 265 -22.38 -32.05 -26.76
N SER A 266 -21.57 -32.33 -25.73
CA SER A 266 -20.17 -32.79 -25.79
C SER A 266 -19.07 -31.78 -26.16
N PHE A 267 -18.04 -31.76 -25.32
CA PHE A 267 -16.71 -31.20 -25.62
C PHE A 267 -15.77 -32.35 -25.97
N ASN A 268 -14.88 -32.15 -26.95
CA ASN A 268 -13.82 -33.11 -27.26
C ASN A 268 -12.57 -32.76 -26.42
N VAL A 269 -12.06 -33.72 -25.65
CA VAL A 269 -10.91 -33.53 -24.75
C VAL A 269 -9.75 -34.38 -25.24
N ASN A 270 -8.61 -33.75 -25.52
CA ASN A 270 -7.40 -34.43 -25.97
C ASN A 270 -6.49 -34.71 -24.76
N PHE A 271 -6.12 -35.97 -24.55
CA PHE A 271 -5.16 -36.37 -23.51
C PHE A 271 -3.81 -36.71 -24.16
N ALA A 272 -2.74 -36.09 -23.68
CA ALA A 272 -1.36 -36.39 -24.09
C ALA A 272 -0.57 -36.95 -22.90
N VAL A 273 0.29 -37.94 -23.14
CA VAL A 273 1.14 -38.58 -22.12
C VAL A 273 2.61 -38.35 -22.47
N ASN A 274 3.36 -37.72 -21.55
CA ASN A 274 4.78 -37.40 -21.71
C ASN A 274 5.55 -37.76 -20.42
N PRO A 275 6.69 -38.48 -20.48
CA PRO A 275 7.30 -39.11 -21.65
C PRO A 275 6.43 -40.23 -22.23
N CYS A 276 6.56 -40.46 -23.54
CA CYS A 276 5.86 -41.55 -24.22
C CYS A 276 6.19 -42.88 -23.55
N PRO A 277 5.20 -43.67 -23.08
CA PRO A 277 5.46 -44.98 -22.48
C PRO A 277 6.09 -45.93 -23.50
N ASN A 278 7.05 -46.75 -23.07
CA ASN A 278 7.64 -47.76 -23.94
C ASN A 278 6.67 -48.92 -24.14
N PHE A 279 5.94 -48.92 -25.27
CA PHE A 279 4.93 -49.92 -25.60
C PHE A 279 5.50 -51.28 -26.03
N SER A 280 6.84 -51.43 -26.12
CA SER A 280 7.48 -52.73 -26.38
C SER A 280 7.19 -53.75 -25.27
N HIS A 281 6.97 -53.28 -24.03
CA HIS A 281 6.67 -54.16 -22.90
C HIS A 281 5.17 -54.42 -22.78
N ASN A 282 4.80 -55.71 -22.80
CA ASN A 282 3.41 -56.13 -22.71
C ASN A 282 2.71 -55.63 -21.42
N PHE A 283 3.44 -55.60 -20.30
CA PHE A 283 2.92 -55.09 -19.04
C PHE A 283 2.52 -53.61 -19.10
N ILE A 284 3.29 -52.79 -19.82
CA ILE A 284 3.02 -51.35 -19.97
C ILE A 284 1.77 -51.15 -20.84
N ARG A 285 1.59 -51.95 -21.90
CA ARG A 285 0.39 -51.92 -22.74
C ARG A 285 -0.88 -52.25 -21.96
N ILE A 286 -0.84 -53.28 -21.11
CA ILE A 286 -1.97 -53.68 -20.26
C ILE A 286 -2.32 -52.54 -19.29
N LYS A 287 -1.32 -51.97 -18.62
CA LYS A 287 -1.53 -50.88 -17.66
C LYS A 287 -2.04 -49.60 -18.32
N PHE A 288 -1.56 -49.28 -19.53
CA PHE A 288 -2.06 -48.15 -20.32
C PHE A 288 -3.52 -48.37 -20.76
N ASN A 289 -3.87 -49.56 -21.22
CA ASN A 289 -5.25 -49.90 -21.56
C ASN A 289 -6.19 -49.85 -20.35
N GLU A 290 -5.73 -50.28 -19.18
CA GLU A 290 -6.49 -50.16 -17.93
C GLU A 290 -6.71 -48.68 -17.56
N MET A 291 -5.71 -47.83 -17.72
CA MET A 291 -5.83 -46.39 -17.50
C MET A 291 -6.87 -45.75 -18.44
N VAL A 292 -6.81 -46.07 -19.74
CA VAL A 292 -7.79 -45.58 -20.73
C VAL A 292 -9.20 -46.08 -20.39
N GLN A 293 -9.35 -47.35 -20.03
CA GLN A 293 -10.65 -47.91 -19.66
C GLN A 293 -11.23 -47.24 -18.42
N ARG A 294 -10.37 -46.85 -17.45
CA ARG A 294 -10.80 -46.07 -16.29
C ARG A 294 -11.26 -44.66 -16.71
N LEU A 295 -10.56 -44.00 -17.64
CA LEU A 295 -10.96 -42.70 -18.20
C LEU A 295 -12.30 -42.78 -18.94
N GLU A 296 -12.52 -43.82 -19.74
CA GLU A 296 -13.75 -44.03 -20.50
C GLU A 296 -14.98 -44.26 -19.62
N ASN A 297 -14.78 -44.82 -18.42
CA ASN A 297 -15.82 -45.21 -17.48
C ASN A 297 -15.98 -44.23 -16.31
N ILE A 298 -15.41 -43.03 -16.40
CA ILE A 298 -15.62 -41.98 -15.39
C ILE A 298 -17.09 -41.58 -15.41
N THR A 299 -17.88 -42.05 -14.46
CA THR A 299 -19.27 -41.64 -14.30
C THR A 299 -19.32 -40.26 -13.61
N PRO A 300 -20.15 -39.31 -14.08
CA PRO A 300 -21.18 -39.38 -15.13
C PRO A 300 -20.75 -38.93 -16.55
N PHE A 301 -19.46 -38.67 -16.81
CA PHE A 301 -19.01 -37.92 -17.99
C PHE A 301 -18.34 -38.76 -19.10
N GLY A 302 -18.00 -40.01 -18.83
CA GLY A 302 -17.36 -40.93 -19.76
C GLY A 302 -18.36 -41.49 -20.77
N ARG A 303 -18.08 -41.31 -22.07
CA ARG A 303 -18.92 -41.81 -23.17
C ARG A 303 -18.55 -43.24 -23.60
N GLY A 304 -17.72 -43.93 -22.82
CA GLY A 304 -17.24 -45.27 -23.13
C GLY A 304 -16.35 -45.34 -24.38
N LYS A 305 -16.02 -46.57 -24.78
CA LYS A 305 -15.10 -46.88 -25.89
C LYS A 305 -15.47 -46.22 -27.24
N VAL A 306 -16.75 -45.98 -27.48
CA VAL A 306 -17.27 -45.41 -28.74
C VAL A 306 -16.98 -43.91 -28.87
N GLY A 307 -16.76 -43.21 -27.74
CA GLY A 307 -16.49 -41.77 -27.72
C GLY A 307 -15.00 -41.38 -27.69
N THR A 308 -14.08 -42.35 -27.69
CA THR A 308 -12.64 -42.10 -27.52
C THR A 308 -11.86 -42.51 -28.75
N ASN A 309 -11.20 -41.54 -29.38
CA ASN A 309 -10.29 -41.80 -30.48
C ASN A 309 -8.88 -42.06 -29.92
N LEU A 310 -8.30 -43.24 -30.18
CA LEU A 310 -7.03 -43.67 -29.60
C LEU A 310 -6.19 -44.43 -30.63
N TRP A 311 -5.05 -43.85 -30.98
CA TRP A 311 -4.16 -44.36 -32.03
C TRP A 311 -3.63 -45.78 -31.77
N THR A 312 -3.45 -46.21 -30.51
CA THR A 312 -2.95 -47.56 -30.19
C THR A 312 -3.94 -48.67 -30.57
N ARG A 313 -5.26 -48.37 -30.59
CA ARG A 313 -6.30 -49.32 -31.00
C ARG A 313 -6.36 -49.46 -32.51
N ASP A 314 -6.25 -48.34 -33.21
CA ASP A 314 -6.17 -48.33 -34.67
C ASP A 314 -4.91 -49.08 -35.12
N PHE A 315 -3.78 -48.83 -34.44
CA PHE A 315 -2.52 -49.53 -34.68
C PHE A 315 -2.61 -51.04 -34.37
N GLN A 316 -3.24 -51.46 -33.27
CA GLN A 316 -3.50 -52.89 -32.99
C GLN A 316 -4.38 -53.55 -34.05
N THR A 317 -5.41 -52.84 -34.51
CA THR A 317 -6.31 -53.34 -35.55
C THR A 317 -5.56 -53.53 -36.86
N ILE A 318 -4.70 -52.58 -37.24
CA ILE A 318 -3.85 -52.68 -38.43
C ILE A 318 -2.82 -53.81 -38.30
N ILE A 319 -2.18 -53.95 -37.14
CA ILE A 319 -1.22 -55.05 -36.89
C ILE A 319 -1.91 -56.41 -36.90
N SER A 320 -3.17 -56.53 -36.46
CA SER A 320 -3.89 -57.81 -36.50
C SER A 320 -4.14 -58.33 -37.92
N PHE A 321 -4.02 -57.48 -38.94
CA PHE A 321 -4.05 -57.87 -40.35
C PHE A 321 -2.67 -58.29 -40.90
N TRP A 322 -1.59 -58.08 -40.13
CA TRP A 322 -0.24 -58.47 -40.49
C TRP A 322 0.15 -59.75 -39.74
N ASP A 323 0.38 -60.85 -40.47
CA ASP A 323 0.73 -62.19 -39.95
C ASP A 323 2.17 -62.31 -39.36
N GLY A 324 2.73 -61.22 -38.80
CA GLY A 324 4.11 -61.16 -38.29
C GLY A 324 4.23 -61.15 -36.75
N ASP A 325 5.42 -61.47 -36.23
CA ASP A 325 5.71 -61.46 -34.78
C ASP A 325 5.40 -60.09 -34.14
N GLU A 326 4.32 -60.05 -33.36
CA GLU A 326 3.76 -58.82 -32.80
C GLU A 326 4.75 -58.03 -31.93
N SER A 327 5.78 -58.66 -31.34
CA SER A 327 6.66 -58.00 -30.36
C SER A 327 7.62 -56.97 -30.96
N ASP A 328 8.04 -57.12 -32.22
CA ASP A 328 9.02 -56.22 -32.83
C ASP A 328 8.39 -54.92 -33.38
N LEU A 329 7.10 -54.95 -33.67
CA LEU A 329 6.35 -53.82 -34.26
C LEU A 329 6.07 -52.67 -33.26
N TRP A 330 6.21 -52.92 -31.96
CA TRP A 330 5.97 -51.93 -30.90
C TRP A 330 7.23 -51.20 -30.42
N LYS A 331 8.40 -51.49 -31.00
CA LYS A 331 9.64 -50.76 -30.74
C LYS A 331 9.52 -49.33 -31.25
N GLU A 332 10.00 -48.37 -30.46
CA GLU A 332 9.84 -46.92 -30.67
C GLU A 332 10.23 -46.46 -32.08
N GLU A 333 11.35 -46.97 -32.61
CA GLU A 333 11.86 -46.63 -33.95
C GLU A 333 10.99 -47.18 -35.09
N VAL A 334 10.48 -48.42 -34.94
CA VAL A 334 9.64 -49.09 -35.95
C VAL A 334 8.22 -48.51 -35.93
N LEU A 335 7.71 -48.19 -34.74
CA LEU A 335 6.39 -47.62 -34.52
C LEU A 335 6.26 -46.24 -35.17
N LEU A 336 7.26 -45.37 -35.01
CA LEU A 336 7.30 -44.05 -35.65
C LEU A 336 7.42 -44.14 -37.19
N LYS A 337 8.23 -45.08 -37.69
CA LYS A 337 8.39 -45.31 -39.14
C LYS A 337 7.06 -45.73 -39.77
N ASN A 338 6.40 -46.73 -39.20
CA ASN A 338 5.12 -47.24 -39.70
C ASN A 338 4.01 -46.17 -39.60
N TYR A 339 4.00 -45.38 -38.52
CA TYR A 339 3.03 -44.29 -38.36
C TYR A 339 3.18 -43.18 -39.41
N ARG A 340 4.43 -42.82 -39.75
CA ARG A 340 4.74 -41.83 -40.80
C ARG A 340 4.41 -42.34 -42.22
N GLU A 341 4.69 -43.61 -42.51
CA GLU A 341 4.39 -44.20 -43.82
C GLU A 341 2.87 -44.31 -44.08
N LEU A 342 2.05 -44.44 -43.04
CA LEU A 342 0.60 -44.54 -43.13
C LEU A 342 -0.14 -43.18 -43.21
N SER A 343 0.59 -42.05 -43.28
CA SER A 343 0.01 -40.69 -43.44
C SER A 343 -1.02 -40.29 -42.38
N LEU A 344 -0.90 -40.80 -41.16
CA LEU A 344 -1.74 -40.38 -40.03
C LEU A 344 -1.27 -38.98 -39.56
N ASP A 345 -2.20 -38.03 -39.41
CA ASP A 345 -1.93 -36.62 -39.08
C ASP A 345 -0.87 -36.50 -37.96
N GLU A 346 0.22 -35.76 -38.20
CA GLU A 346 1.38 -35.57 -37.31
C GLU A 346 1.06 -34.91 -35.94
N LYS A 347 -0.22 -34.70 -35.62
CA LYS A 347 -0.65 -33.94 -34.44
C LYS A 347 -0.37 -34.62 -33.09
N TYR A 348 -0.02 -35.91 -33.04
CA TYR A 348 -0.14 -36.68 -31.79
C TYR A 348 1.12 -37.40 -31.27
N ILE A 349 2.26 -37.38 -31.97
CA ILE A 349 3.50 -38.03 -31.49
C ILE A 349 4.72 -37.16 -31.78
N ASN A 350 5.33 -36.59 -30.73
CA ASN A 350 6.55 -35.80 -30.85
C ASN A 350 7.57 -36.26 -29.79
N ILE A 351 8.74 -36.75 -30.22
CA ILE A 351 9.80 -37.26 -29.35
C ILE A 351 11.03 -36.36 -29.57
N GLY A 352 11.04 -35.22 -28.88
CA GLY A 352 12.11 -34.24 -29.00
C GLY A 352 12.12 -33.28 -27.81
N TYR A 353 13.31 -33.09 -27.24
CA TYR A 353 13.62 -32.15 -26.15
C TYR A 353 13.48 -30.68 -26.59
N TYR A 354 12.31 -30.25 -27.02
CA TYR A 354 11.95 -28.83 -27.05
C TYR A 354 10.45 -28.71 -26.77
N LEU A 355 10.18 -28.06 -25.64
CA LEU A 355 8.87 -27.59 -25.24
C LEU A 355 8.31 -26.67 -26.32
N LEU A 356 7.08 -26.88 -26.78
CA LEU A 356 6.29 -25.85 -27.42
C LEU A 356 4.82 -26.01 -27.02
N LEU A 357 4.33 -24.93 -26.41
CA LEU A 357 2.98 -24.69 -25.92
C LEU A 357 1.89 -25.01 -26.95
N LEU A 358 0.75 -25.47 -26.45
CA LEU A 358 -0.52 -24.78 -26.68
C LEU A 358 -1.36 -24.83 -25.39
#